data_AF-A0A851DLX9-F1
#
_entry.id   AF-A0A851DLX9-F1
#
_cell.length_a   1.000
_cell.length_b   1.000
_cell.length_c   1.000
_cell.angle_alpha   90.00
_cell.angle_beta   90.00
_cell.angle_gamma   90.00
#
_symmetry.space_group_name_H-M   'P 1'
#
loop_
_entity.id
_entity.type
_entity.pdbx_description
1 polymer ?
#
loop_
_entity_poly.entity_id
_entity_poly.type
_entity_poly.pdbx_seq_one_letter_code
_entity_poly.pdbx_strand_id
1 'polypeptide(L)'
;LYREELNLTSPAAPLPLRPEASWLQFHLGISRDGLYPRSSLTVNRLLQDMQNFITISADYSQDEKALLGACDCSQSNPLISRRQKREEETPEDFFYFIDFQRHNAEIAAFHLDR
;
A
#
# COMPACT_ATOMS: atom_id res chain seq x y z
N LEU A 1 3.69 11.63 21.64
CA LEU A 1 3.07 10.89 22.77
C LEU A 1 3.47 9.41 22.82
N TYR A 2 3.94 8.76 21.73
CA TYR A 2 4.01 7.29 21.69
C TYR A 2 5.30 6.60 22.20
N ARG A 3 6.49 7.21 22.12
CA ARG A 3 7.77 6.50 22.39
C ARG A 3 8.26 6.56 23.84
N GLU A 4 8.03 7.67 24.53
CA GLU A 4 8.48 7.88 25.91
C GLU A 4 7.70 7.00 26.90
N GLU A 5 6.40 6.75 26.66
CA GLU A 5 5.57 5.85 27.47
C GLU A 5 5.99 4.37 27.34
N LEU A 6 6.65 4.00 26.23
CA LEU A 6 7.11 2.64 25.94
C LEU A 6 8.58 2.41 26.35
N ASN A 7 9.23 3.35 27.05
CA ASN A 7 10.65 3.29 27.44
C ASN A 7 11.61 3.02 26.27
N LEU A 8 11.21 3.39 25.05
CA LEU A 8 12.06 3.29 23.86
C LEU A 8 12.93 4.54 23.78
N THR A 9 14.23 4.39 24.01
CA THR A 9 15.21 5.48 23.86
C THR A 9 15.16 5.99 22.43
N SER A 10 14.93 7.29 22.22
CA SER A 10 14.88 7.90 20.89
C SER A 10 16.29 8.22 20.37
N PRO A 11 16.85 7.48 19.39
CA PRO A 11 18.17 7.76 18.86
C PRO A 11 18.10 8.57 17.54
N ALA A 12 16.91 8.76 16.97
CA ALA A 12 16.73 9.24 15.61
C ALA A 12 16.30 10.71 15.57
N ALA A 13 16.95 11.49 14.73
CA ALA A 13 16.56 12.87 14.44
C ALA A 13 15.11 12.94 13.92
N PRO A 14 14.39 14.05 14.15
CA PRO A 14 13.07 14.27 13.58
C PRO A 14 13.10 14.05 12.07
N LEU A 15 12.10 13.36 11.51
CA LEU A 15 12.01 13.12 10.08
C LEU A 15 11.55 14.41 9.38
N PRO A 16 12.40 15.07 8.56
CA PRO A 16 12.00 16.27 7.85
C PRO A 16 11.10 15.92 6.65
N LEU A 17 10.13 16.78 6.36
CA LEU A 17 9.41 16.71 5.09
C LEU A 17 10.36 17.06 3.95
N ARG A 18 10.53 16.14 3.00
CA ARG A 18 11.38 16.34 1.82
C ARG A 18 10.51 16.71 0.61
N PRO A 19 10.66 17.90 0.01
CA PRO A 19 9.91 18.28 -1.17
C PRO A 19 10.05 17.28 -2.34
N GLU A 20 11.19 16.61 -2.43
CA GLU A 20 11.53 15.67 -3.49
C GLU A 20 10.92 14.27 -3.29
N ALA A 21 10.19 14.04 -2.19
CA ALA A 21 9.57 12.75 -1.92
C ALA A 21 8.60 12.37 -3.05
N SER A 22 8.71 11.14 -3.58
CA SER A 22 7.93 10.67 -4.71
C SER A 22 6.42 10.74 -4.48
N TRP A 23 5.95 10.44 -3.27
CA TRP A 23 4.55 10.56 -2.90
C TRP A 23 4.08 12.02 -2.95
N LEU A 24 4.90 12.98 -2.52
CA LEU A 24 4.53 14.39 -2.54
C LEU A 24 4.49 14.92 -3.98
N GLN A 25 5.51 14.56 -4.78
CA GLN A 25 5.56 14.89 -6.20
C GLN A 25 4.38 14.29 -6.97
N PHE A 26 3.93 13.09 -6.60
CA PHE A 26 2.72 12.49 -7.17
C PHE A 26 1.48 13.34 -6.85
N HIS A 27 1.26 13.72 -5.59
CA HIS A 27 0.11 14.56 -5.21
C HIS A 27 0.10 15.92 -5.93
N LEU A 28 1.27 16.56 -6.06
CA LEU A 28 1.42 17.83 -6.76
C LEU A 28 1.20 17.72 -8.28
N GLY A 29 1.36 16.52 -8.84
CA GLY A 29 1.14 16.24 -10.27
C GLY A 29 -0.31 15.93 -10.64
N ILE A 30 -1.20 15.76 -9.66
CA ILE A 30 -2.62 15.52 -9.92
C ILE A 30 -3.22 16.76 -10.57
N SER A 31 -3.90 16.55 -11.69
CA SER A 31 -4.47 17.62 -12.50
C SER A 31 -5.90 17.30 -12.91
N ARG A 32 -6.54 18.24 -13.61
CA ARG A 32 -7.86 18.03 -14.19
C ARG A 32 -7.88 16.89 -15.22
N ASP A 33 -6.75 16.62 -15.87
CA ASP A 33 -6.65 15.64 -16.94
C ASP A 33 -6.44 14.20 -16.44
N GLY A 34 -6.17 14.02 -15.14
CA GLY A 34 -6.01 12.71 -14.51
C GLY A 34 -5.09 12.71 -13.29
N LEU A 35 -4.94 11.52 -12.69
CA LEU A 35 -4.09 11.31 -11.52
C LEU A 35 -2.60 11.41 -11.86
N TYR A 36 -2.19 10.95 -13.03
CA TYR A 36 -0.80 10.98 -13.47
C TYR A 36 -0.68 10.91 -15.01
N PRO A 37 0.37 11.50 -15.61
CA PRO A 37 0.66 11.34 -17.04
C PRO A 37 1.06 9.90 -17.40
N ARG A 38 0.70 9.44 -18.63
CA ARG A 38 0.97 8.07 -19.12
C ARG A 38 2.44 7.61 -18.97
N SER A 39 3.40 8.52 -19.19
CA SER A 39 4.84 8.24 -19.09
C SER A 39 5.51 8.91 -17.88
N SER A 40 4.79 9.03 -16.75
CA SER A 40 5.29 9.71 -15.55
C SER A 40 6.44 8.96 -14.87
N LEU A 41 7.63 9.57 -14.85
CA LEU A 41 8.77 9.08 -14.08
C LEU A 41 8.52 9.11 -12.56
N THR A 42 7.68 10.06 -12.10
CA THR A 42 7.31 10.18 -10.69
C THR A 42 6.55 8.95 -10.21
N VAL A 43 5.64 8.41 -11.03
CA VAL A 43 4.89 7.19 -10.69
C VAL A 43 5.82 5.98 -10.62
N ASN A 44 6.77 5.83 -11.56
CA ASN A 44 7.73 4.73 -11.51
C ASN A 44 8.61 4.80 -10.25
N ARG A 45 9.06 6.00 -9.85
CA ARG A 45 9.79 6.18 -8.59
C ARG A 45 8.92 5.88 -7.37
N LEU A 46 7.67 6.34 -7.36
CA LEU A 46 6.73 6.06 -6.27
C LEU A 46 6.50 4.56 -6.08
N LEU A 47 6.31 3.81 -7.17
CA LEU A 47 6.15 2.35 -7.12
C LEU A 47 7.41 1.66 -6.55
N GLN A 48 8.61 2.11 -6.95
CA GLN A 48 9.86 1.61 -6.39
C GLN A 48 10.03 1.96 -4.91
N ASP A 49 9.66 3.19 -4.52
CA ASP A 49 9.74 3.63 -3.13
C ASP A 49 8.76 2.86 -2.24
N MET A 50 7.51 2.65 -2.69
CA MET A 50 6.53 1.83 -1.96
C MET A 50 6.96 0.37 -1.79
N GLN A 51 7.74 -0.17 -2.72
CA GLN A 51 8.26 -1.53 -2.63
C GLN A 51 9.44 -1.66 -1.65
N ASN A 52 10.28 -0.63 -1.56
CA ASN A 52 11.59 -0.72 -0.91
C ASN A 52 11.72 0.08 0.40
N PHE A 53 10.86 1.06 0.65
CA PHE A 53 10.94 1.89 1.85
C PHE A 53 10.52 1.11 3.08
N ILE A 54 11.19 1.40 4.20
CA ILE A 54 10.87 0.79 5.49
C ILE A 54 9.57 1.36 6.05
N THR A 55 8.71 0.48 6.57
CA THR A 55 7.52 0.88 7.32
C THR A 55 7.92 1.31 8.73
N ILE A 56 7.71 2.59 9.07
CA ILE A 56 8.06 3.16 10.37
C ILE A 56 6.90 3.17 11.38
N SER A 57 5.67 3.00 10.89
CA SER A 57 4.43 2.97 11.68
C SER A 57 3.34 2.26 10.88
N ALA A 58 2.48 1.51 11.57
CA ALA A 58 1.28 0.89 11.03
C ALA A 58 0.20 0.92 12.11
N ASP A 59 -1.05 1.15 11.71
CA ASP A 59 -2.21 1.16 12.59
C ASP A 59 -3.41 0.54 11.87
N TYR A 60 -4.42 0.12 12.61
CA TYR A 60 -5.64 -0.46 12.05
C TYR A 60 -6.55 0.65 11.53
N SER A 61 -6.93 0.55 10.25
CA SER A 61 -8.06 1.33 9.75
C SER A 61 -9.36 0.79 10.34
N GLN A 62 -10.29 1.70 10.65
CA GLN A 62 -11.64 1.34 11.12
C GLN A 62 -12.47 0.57 10.08
N ASP A 63 -11.98 0.49 8.83
CA ASP A 63 -12.54 -0.34 7.78
C ASP A 63 -12.16 -1.82 8.00
N GLU A 64 -13.08 -2.58 8.61
CA GLU A 64 -12.90 -3.97 9.06
C GLU A 64 -12.50 -4.96 7.95
N LYS A 65 -12.61 -4.57 6.67
CA LYS A 65 -12.41 -5.49 5.53
C LYS A 65 -10.95 -5.75 5.14
N ALA A 66 -10.00 -4.94 5.60
CA ALA A 66 -8.60 -5.07 5.19
C ALA A 66 -7.85 -6.21 5.91
N LEU A 67 -8.11 -6.44 7.20
CA LEU A 67 -7.18 -7.19 8.07
C LEU A 67 -7.78 -8.36 8.87
N LEU A 68 -9.01 -8.81 8.60
CA LEU A 68 -9.60 -9.99 9.27
C LEU A 68 -8.98 -11.35 8.85
N GLY A 69 -7.93 -11.36 8.04
CA GLY A 69 -7.14 -12.56 7.76
C GLY A 69 -5.93 -12.61 8.67
N ALA A 70 -5.80 -13.65 9.50
CA ALA A 70 -4.57 -13.94 10.24
C ALA A 70 -3.39 -13.94 9.26
N CYS A 71 -2.53 -12.93 9.36
CA CYS A 71 -1.34 -12.80 8.52
C CYS A 71 -0.14 -13.36 9.29
N ASP A 72 0.55 -14.34 8.70
CA ASP A 72 1.91 -14.65 9.08
C ASP A 72 2.83 -13.57 8.49
N CYS A 73 3.13 -12.56 9.30
CA CYS A 73 3.90 -11.37 8.92
C CYS A 73 5.39 -11.65 8.60
N SER A 74 5.80 -12.93 8.54
CA SER A 74 7.15 -13.33 8.12
C SER A 74 7.38 -13.17 6.61
N GLN A 75 6.33 -12.99 5.80
CA GLN A 75 6.45 -12.84 4.34
C GLN A 75 5.70 -11.62 3.80
N SER A 76 6.45 -10.54 3.54
CA SER A 76 6.10 -9.37 2.73
C SER A 76 4.97 -8.44 3.23
N ASN A 77 4.99 -7.21 2.74
CA ASN A 77 4.30 -5.99 3.21
C ASN A 77 2.84 -6.21 3.72
N PRO A 78 2.50 -5.84 4.96
CA PRO A 78 1.23 -6.20 5.62
C PRO A 78 -0.03 -5.47 5.15
N LEU A 79 0.06 -4.53 4.21
CA LEU A 79 -1.05 -3.63 3.90
C LEU A 79 -2.18 -4.29 3.08
N ILE A 80 -1.90 -5.35 2.30
CA ILE A 80 -2.91 -6.16 1.60
C ILE A 80 -2.38 -7.60 1.46
N SER A 81 -2.74 -8.49 2.38
CA SER A 81 -2.28 -9.88 2.33
C SER A 81 -2.97 -10.69 1.23
N ARG A 82 -2.22 -11.57 0.58
CA ARG A 82 -2.76 -12.52 -0.41
C ARG A 82 -3.63 -13.56 0.28
N ARG A 83 -4.90 -13.66 -0.12
CA ARG A 83 -5.85 -14.64 0.43
C ARG A 83 -6.02 -15.89 -0.45
N GLN A 84 -5.54 -15.87 -1.70
CA GLN A 84 -5.72 -16.94 -2.69
C GLN A 84 -4.55 -17.01 -3.69
N LYS A 85 -4.29 -18.20 -4.27
CA LYS A 85 -3.27 -18.37 -5.33
C LYS A 85 -3.72 -17.73 -6.66
N ARG A 86 -2.79 -17.49 -7.58
CA ARG A 86 -3.06 -16.76 -8.84
C ARG A 86 -3.86 -17.60 -9.84
N GLU A 87 -3.73 -18.90 -9.78
CA GLU A 87 -4.33 -19.87 -10.70
C GLU A 87 -5.74 -20.31 -10.28
N GLU A 88 -6.21 -19.83 -9.12
CA GLU A 88 -7.46 -20.27 -8.51
C GLU A 88 -8.56 -19.25 -8.78
N GLU A 89 -9.69 -19.69 -9.32
CA GLU A 89 -10.85 -18.85 -9.59
C GLU A 89 -11.78 -18.82 -8.39
N THR A 90 -12.54 -17.72 -8.23
CA THR A 90 -13.62 -17.66 -7.25
C THR A 90 -14.68 -18.71 -7.62
N PRO A 91 -15.00 -19.68 -6.73
CA PRO A 91 -15.97 -20.71 -7.06
C PRO A 91 -17.36 -20.12 -7.33
N GLU A 92 -18.16 -20.76 -8.19
CA GLU A 92 -19.48 -20.25 -8.62
C GLU A 92 -20.47 -20.04 -7.46
N ASP A 93 -20.29 -20.77 -6.36
CA ASP A 93 -21.14 -20.71 -5.17
C ASP A 93 -20.92 -19.44 -4.31
N PHE A 94 -20.00 -18.57 -4.70
CA PHE A 94 -19.65 -17.37 -3.96
C PHE A 94 -20.29 -16.11 -4.56
N PHE A 95 -20.78 -15.23 -3.68
CA PHE A 95 -21.36 -13.96 -4.09
C PHE A 95 -20.29 -12.95 -4.53
N TYR A 96 -20.68 -12.00 -5.40
CA TYR A 96 -19.80 -10.97 -5.98
C TYR A 96 -19.09 -10.05 -4.97
N PHE A 97 -19.55 -9.99 -3.72
CA PHE A 97 -18.92 -9.19 -2.66
C PHE A 97 -17.74 -9.90 -1.98
N ILE A 98 -17.45 -11.15 -2.37
CA ILE A 98 -16.35 -11.94 -1.83
C ILE A 98 -15.12 -11.72 -2.69
N ASP A 99 -14.15 -11.03 -2.10
CA ASP A 99 -12.96 -10.55 -2.80
C ASP A 99 -11.69 -11.26 -2.28
N PHE A 100 -11.45 -12.46 -2.79
CA PHE A 100 -10.28 -13.27 -2.44
C PHE A 100 -9.01 -12.83 -3.20
N GLN A 101 -9.17 -12.34 -4.43
CA GLN A 101 -8.06 -11.91 -5.28
C GLN A 101 -7.69 -10.43 -5.10
N ARG A 102 -8.26 -9.73 -4.10
CA ARG A 102 -8.13 -8.29 -3.86
C ARG A 102 -6.76 -7.70 -4.16
N HIS A 103 -5.70 -8.25 -3.55
CA HIS A 103 -4.32 -7.78 -3.77
C HIS A 103 -3.89 -7.85 -5.25
N ASN A 104 -4.12 -8.99 -5.90
CA ASN A 104 -3.72 -9.19 -7.29
C ASN A 104 -4.55 -8.30 -8.23
N ALA A 105 -5.85 -8.19 -7.95
CA ALA A 105 -6.78 -7.36 -8.72
C ALA A 105 -6.42 -5.87 -8.62
N GLU A 106 -6.10 -5.37 -7.43
CA GLU A 106 -5.70 -3.97 -7.23
C GLU A 106 -4.41 -3.63 -8.00
N ILE A 107 -3.38 -4.49 -7.95
CA ILE A 107 -2.14 -4.28 -8.72
C ILE A 107 -2.42 -4.37 -10.23
N ALA A 108 -3.17 -5.38 -10.68
CA ALA A 108 -3.46 -5.58 -12.10
C ALA A 108 -4.31 -4.42 -12.66
N ALA A 109 -5.29 -3.93 -11.91
CA ALA A 109 -6.14 -2.82 -12.32
C ALA A 109 -5.34 -1.53 -12.53
N PHE A 110 -4.38 -1.24 -11.63
CA PHE A 110 -3.46 -0.12 -11.82
C PHE A 110 -2.64 -0.25 -13.12
N HIS A 111 -2.11 -1.44 -13.41
CA HIS A 111 -1.36 -1.66 -14.64
C HIS A 111 -2.22 -1.66 -15.91
N LEU A 112 -3.51 -1.96 -15.80
CA LEU A 112 -4.47 -1.92 -16.90
C LEU A 112 -4.93 -0.49 -17.23
N ASP A 113 -5.04 0.38 -16.21
CA ASP A 113 -5.38 1.81 -16.36
C ASP A 113 -4.29 2.62 -17.08
N ARG A 114 -3.03 2.28 -16.86
CA ARG A 114 -1.84 3.01 -17.36
C ARG A 114 -1.55 2.78 -18.86
#